data_AF-A0A7J2IP22-F1
#
_entry.id   AF-A0A7J2IP22-F1
#
_cell.length_a   1.000
_cell.length_b   1.000
_cell.length_c   1.000
_cell.angle_alpha   90.00
_cell.angle_beta   90.00
_cell.angle_gamma   90.00
#
_symmetry.space_group_name_H-M   'P 1'
#
loop_
_entity.id
_entity.type
_entity.pdbx_description
1 polymer ?
#
loop_
_entity_poly.entity_id
_entity_poly.type
_entity_poly.pdbx_seq_one_letter_code
_entity_poly.pdbx_strand_id
1 'polypeptide(L)'
;MKLKPECIICQIKVRTKELSTLLKDKEKILKAQSNILKQLIDGIEKNLPINQIATYAFRYVKKVTNCEDPYKEYKEKTNSIAEKLSAKIEPELEKLKDPIERFRRTCIVATLSNTIDPGVAGHAFKEKELIE
;
A
#
# COMPACT_ATOMS: atom_id res chain seq x y z
N MET A 1 -4.29 -15.66 -0.40
CA MET A 1 -5.58 -15.34 0.27
C MET A 1 -6.71 -15.65 -0.69
N LYS A 2 -7.84 -16.17 -0.20
CA LYS A 2 -9.04 -16.37 -1.01
C LYS A 2 -9.62 -15.01 -1.43
N LEU A 3 -10.15 -14.93 -2.64
CA LEU A 3 -10.85 -13.76 -3.13
C LEU A 3 -12.14 -13.55 -2.30
N LYS A 4 -12.41 -12.31 -1.91
CA LYS A 4 -13.66 -11.91 -1.27
C LYS A 4 -14.34 -10.79 -2.09
N PRO A 5 -15.65 -10.57 -1.95
CA PRO A 5 -16.36 -9.53 -2.71
C PRO A 5 -15.73 -8.14 -2.58
N GLU A 6 -15.24 -7.77 -1.38
CA GLU A 6 -14.67 -6.44 -1.10
C GLU A 6 -13.36 -6.22 -1.87
N CYS A 7 -12.66 -7.30 -2.25
CA CYS A 7 -11.43 -7.22 -3.01
C CYS A 7 -11.63 -6.56 -4.37
N ILE A 8 -12.78 -6.79 -5.02
CA ILE A 8 -13.08 -6.23 -6.35
C ILE A 8 -13.14 -4.70 -6.27
N ILE A 9 -13.89 -4.19 -5.30
CA ILE A 9 -14.04 -2.75 -5.07
C ILE A 9 -12.71 -2.12 -4.66
N CYS A 10 -11.93 -2.80 -3.82
CA CYS A 10 -10.60 -2.34 -3.41
C CYS A 10 -9.67 -2.17 -4.63
N GLN A 11 -9.62 -3.16 -5.53
CA GLN A 11 -8.79 -3.08 -6.72
C GLN A 11 -9.21 -1.93 -7.62
N ILE A 12 -10.51 -1.78 -7.89
CA ILE A 12 -11.01 -0.67 -8.72
C ILE A 12 -10.60 0.68 -8.11
N LYS A 13 -10.80 0.88 -6.80
CA LYS A 13 -10.45 2.13 -6.12
C LYS A 13 -8.96 2.45 -6.23
N VAL A 14 -8.10 1.50 -5.90
CA VAL A 14 -6.64 1.72 -5.90
C VAL A 14 -6.14 2.01 -7.32
N ARG A 15 -6.57 1.21 -8.32
CA ARG A 15 -6.16 1.42 -9.71
C ARG A 15 -6.65 2.76 -10.27
N THR A 16 -7.86 3.18 -9.90
CA THR A 16 -8.41 4.50 -10.31
C THR A 16 -7.58 5.64 -9.73
N LYS A 17 -7.17 5.54 -8.46
CA LYS A 17 -6.32 6.53 -7.81
C LYS A 17 -4.97 6.64 -8.52
N GLU A 18 -4.29 5.53 -8.75
CA GLU A 18 -2.99 5.52 -9.46
C GLU A 18 -3.09 6.13 -10.86
N LEU A 19 -4.09 5.73 -11.65
CA LEU A 19 -4.30 6.26 -13.00
C LEU A 19 -4.57 7.77 -12.97
N SER A 20 -5.41 8.23 -12.04
CA SER A 20 -5.73 9.65 -11.89
C SER A 20 -4.55 10.49 -11.38
N THR A 21 -3.62 9.89 -10.63
CA THR A 21 -2.39 10.56 -10.19
C THR A 21 -1.39 10.68 -11.34
N LEU A 22 -1.30 9.68 -12.22
CA LEU A 22 -0.25 9.58 -13.25
C LEU A 22 -0.68 10.13 -14.62
N LEU A 23 -1.97 10.19 -14.91
CA LEU A 23 -2.52 10.65 -16.19
C LEU A 23 -3.41 11.87 -15.97
N LYS A 24 -3.42 12.78 -16.96
CA LYS A 24 -4.33 13.95 -16.98
C LYS A 24 -5.49 13.77 -17.97
N ASP A 25 -5.30 12.92 -18.97
CA ASP A 25 -6.26 12.68 -20.05
C ASP A 25 -7.36 11.71 -19.58
N LYS A 26 -8.59 12.23 -19.46
CA LYS A 26 -9.75 11.48 -18.99
C LYS A 26 -10.13 10.32 -19.90
N GLU A 27 -9.96 10.45 -21.22
CA GLU A 27 -10.28 9.36 -22.15
C GLU A 27 -9.28 8.21 -22.01
N LYS A 28 -7.99 8.54 -21.86
CA LYS A 28 -6.96 7.53 -21.56
C LYS A 28 -7.21 6.84 -20.23
N ILE A 29 -7.59 7.59 -19.18
CA ILE A 29 -7.95 7.01 -17.88
C ILE A 29 -9.14 6.06 -18.03
N LEU A 30 -10.22 6.48 -18.69
CA LEU A 30 -11.40 5.65 -18.91
C LEU A 30 -11.08 4.36 -19.68
N LYS A 31 -10.28 4.46 -20.74
CA LYS A 31 -9.82 3.31 -21.52
C LYS A 31 -8.93 2.37 -20.70
N ALA A 32 -8.03 2.91 -19.90
CA ALA A 32 -7.20 2.12 -19.00
C ALA A 32 -8.06 1.39 -17.95
N GLN A 33 -9.02 2.08 -17.36
CA GLN A 33 -9.91 1.52 -16.34
C GLN A 33 -10.82 0.42 -16.91
N SER A 34 -11.34 0.58 -18.13
CA SER A 34 -12.08 -0.47 -18.84
C SER A 34 -11.25 -1.75 -19.02
N ASN A 35 -9.97 -1.62 -19.38
CA ASN A 35 -9.08 -2.78 -19.51
C ASN A 35 -8.77 -3.44 -18.16
N ILE A 36 -8.62 -2.65 -17.09
CA ILE A 36 -8.44 -3.18 -15.74
C ILE A 36 -9.66 -3.99 -15.33
N LEU A 37 -10.89 -3.50 -15.57
CA LEU A 37 -12.11 -4.25 -15.28
C LEU A 37 -12.14 -5.61 -16.01
N LYS A 38 -11.74 -5.64 -17.29
CA LYS A 38 -11.63 -6.89 -18.05
C LYS A 38 -10.64 -7.87 -17.42
N GLN A 39 -9.48 -7.40 -16.97
CA GLN A 39 -8.49 -8.24 -16.28
C GLN A 39 -9.00 -8.75 -14.92
N LEU A 40 -9.76 -7.92 -14.20
CA LEU A 40 -10.40 -8.36 -12.95
C LEU A 40 -11.39 -9.49 -13.23
N ILE A 41 -12.28 -9.32 -14.21
CA ILE A 41 -13.26 -10.35 -14.60
C ILE A 41 -12.56 -11.65 -14.99
N ASP A 42 -11.59 -11.58 -15.91
CA ASP A 42 -10.83 -12.76 -16.36
C ASP A 42 -10.13 -13.49 -15.21
N GLY A 43 -9.51 -12.73 -14.28
CA GLY A 43 -8.86 -13.31 -13.12
C GLY A 43 -9.83 -13.98 -12.13
N ILE A 44 -11.03 -13.42 -11.97
CA ILE A 44 -12.09 -13.98 -11.12
C ILE A 44 -12.63 -15.27 -11.73
N GLU A 45 -12.95 -15.27 -13.03
CA GLU A 45 -13.47 -16.44 -13.75
C GLU A 45 -12.48 -17.61 -13.74
N LYS A 46 -11.17 -17.30 -13.80
CA LYS A 46 -10.08 -18.28 -13.65
C LYS A 46 -9.78 -18.68 -12.21
N ASN A 47 -10.54 -18.17 -11.24
CA ASN A 47 -10.37 -18.43 -9.81
C ASN A 47 -8.94 -18.13 -9.31
N LEU A 48 -8.31 -17.10 -9.87
CA LEU A 48 -6.97 -16.69 -9.48
C LEU A 48 -6.97 -16.08 -8.07
N PRO A 49 -5.90 -16.25 -7.30
CA PRO A 49 -5.81 -15.61 -5.99
C PRO A 49 -5.66 -14.10 -6.16
N ILE A 50 -6.26 -13.32 -5.25
CA ILE A 50 -6.36 -11.86 -5.38
C ILE A 50 -5.00 -11.16 -5.56
N ASN A 51 -3.94 -11.68 -4.96
CA ASN A 51 -2.59 -11.10 -5.11
C ASN A 51 -2.06 -11.20 -6.56
N GLN A 52 -2.42 -12.26 -7.30
CA GLN A 52 -2.06 -12.36 -8.71
C GLN A 52 -2.86 -11.36 -9.56
N ILE A 53 -4.18 -11.29 -9.34
CA ILE A 53 -5.06 -10.35 -10.05
C ILE A 53 -4.60 -8.90 -9.83
N ALA A 54 -4.33 -8.51 -8.58
CA ALA A 54 -3.82 -7.19 -8.22
C ALA A 54 -2.47 -6.90 -8.88
N THR A 55 -1.57 -7.88 -8.93
CA THR A 55 -0.26 -7.74 -9.58
C THR A 55 -0.39 -7.48 -11.08
N TYR A 56 -1.27 -8.20 -11.77
CA TYR A 56 -1.51 -8.00 -13.20
C TYR A 56 -2.10 -6.61 -13.49
N ALA A 57 -3.11 -6.21 -12.72
CA ALA A 57 -3.69 -4.88 -12.83
C ALA A 57 -2.65 -3.77 -12.58
N PHE A 58 -1.78 -3.91 -11.57
CA PHE A 58 -0.72 -2.94 -11.30
C PHE A 58 0.32 -2.87 -12.41
N ARG A 59 0.76 -4.03 -12.94
CA ARG A 59 1.68 -4.06 -14.08
C ARG A 59 1.08 -3.38 -15.31
N TYR A 60 -0.21 -3.56 -15.53
CA TYR A 60 -0.92 -2.84 -16.59
C TYR A 60 -0.90 -1.34 -16.37
N VAL A 61 -1.17 -0.84 -15.14
CA VAL A 61 -1.05 0.59 -14.81
C VAL A 61 0.33 1.12 -15.18
N LYS A 62 1.40 0.47 -14.71
CA LYS A 62 2.79 0.88 -15.04
C LYS A 62 3.05 0.96 -16.55
N LYS A 63 2.57 -0.04 -17.30
CA LYS A 63 2.71 -0.09 -18.75
C LYS A 63 2.01 1.08 -19.45
N VAL A 64 0.76 1.39 -19.08
CA VAL A 64 -0.01 2.44 -19.77
C VAL A 64 0.36 3.85 -19.36
N THR A 65 0.91 4.02 -18.16
CA THR A 65 1.40 5.31 -17.68
C THR A 65 2.86 5.57 -18.03
N ASN A 66 3.57 4.55 -18.54
CA ASN A 66 5.02 4.57 -18.74
C ASN A 66 5.79 4.99 -17.47
N CYS A 67 5.24 4.63 -16.30
CA CYS A 67 5.81 4.94 -15.00
C CYS A 67 6.27 3.64 -14.35
N GLU A 68 7.58 3.52 -14.13
CA GLU A 68 8.18 2.32 -13.55
C GLU A 68 7.77 2.12 -12.08
N ASP A 69 7.69 3.22 -11.32
CA ASP A 69 7.35 3.22 -9.91
C ASP A 69 6.34 4.32 -9.56
N PRO A 70 5.03 4.03 -9.68
CA PRO A 70 3.94 4.92 -9.28
C PRO A 70 3.98 5.42 -7.84
N TYR A 71 4.75 4.75 -6.97
CA TYR A 71 4.80 5.02 -5.54
C TYR A 71 6.14 5.61 -5.08
N LYS A 72 7.02 6.04 -6.00
CA LYS A 72 8.36 6.54 -5.66
C LYS A 72 8.32 7.65 -4.60
N GLU A 73 7.63 8.75 -4.88
CA GLU A 73 7.53 9.91 -3.98
C GLU A 73 6.89 9.52 -2.63
N TYR A 74 5.89 8.64 -2.69
CA TYR A 74 5.22 8.12 -1.51
C TYR A 74 6.17 7.31 -0.62
N LYS A 75 6.99 6.44 -1.22
CA LYS A 75 8.02 5.66 -0.52
C LYS A 75 9.09 6.55 0.07
N GLU A 76 9.56 7.56 -0.66
CA GLU A 76 10.56 8.51 -0.15
C GLU A 76 10.05 9.25 1.08
N LYS A 77 8.80 9.74 1.04
CA LYS A 77 8.18 10.42 2.18
C LYS A 77 8.01 9.48 3.39
N THR A 78 7.47 8.29 3.17
CA THR A 78 7.21 7.34 4.26
C THR A 78 8.51 6.80 4.87
N ASN A 79 9.54 6.55 4.06
CA ASN A 79 10.87 6.16 4.54
C ASN A 79 11.50 7.25 5.42
N SER A 80 11.40 8.53 5.02
CA SER A 80 11.93 9.63 5.84
C SER A 80 11.22 9.75 7.20
N ILE A 81 9.91 9.52 7.24
CA ILE A 81 9.14 9.48 8.50
C ILE A 81 9.59 8.29 9.36
N ALA A 82 9.71 7.10 8.75
CA ALA A 82 10.14 5.88 9.43
C ALA A 82 11.54 6.03 10.05
N GLU A 83 12.49 6.64 9.33
CA GLU A 83 13.85 6.90 9.82
C GLU A 83 13.84 7.78 11.07
N LYS A 84 13.06 8.88 11.06
CA LYS A 84 12.93 9.77 12.22
C LYS A 84 12.30 9.09 13.44
N LEU A 85 11.36 8.17 13.21
CA LEU A 85 10.69 7.43 14.28
C LEU A 85 11.61 6.34 14.86
N SER A 86 12.29 5.58 14.01
CA SER A 86 13.25 4.56 14.43
C SER A 86 14.36 5.17 15.28
N ALA A 87 14.91 6.32 14.87
CA ALA A 87 15.93 7.04 15.65
C ALA A 87 15.48 7.44 17.07
N LYS A 88 14.17 7.57 17.32
CA LYS A 88 13.61 7.84 18.66
C LYS A 88 13.30 6.56 19.43
N ILE A 89 12.80 5.53 18.76
CA ILE A 89 12.28 4.32 19.40
C ILE A 89 13.40 3.33 19.71
N GLU A 90 14.41 3.20 18.86
CA GLU A 90 15.51 2.24 19.04
C GLU A 90 16.25 2.43 20.37
N PRO A 91 16.67 3.64 20.78
CA PRO A 91 17.32 3.83 22.08
C PRO A 91 16.44 3.43 23.26
N GLU A 92 15.12 3.62 23.17
CA GLU A 92 14.18 3.23 24.23
C GLU A 92 14.03 1.71 24.33
N LEU A 93 14.06 1.01 23.20
CA LEU A 93 14.06 -0.46 23.17
C LEU A 93 15.38 -1.04 23.71
N GLU A 94 16.52 -0.40 23.40
CA GLU A 94 17.84 -0.84 23.86
C GLU A 94 18.03 -0.70 25.37
N LYS A 95 17.38 0.29 26.01
CA LYS A 95 17.38 0.48 27.48
C LYS A 95 16.67 -0.66 28.23
N LEU A 96 15.83 -1.46 27.56
CA LEU A 96 15.12 -2.58 28.18
C LEU A 96 16.08 -3.72 28.50
N LYS A 97 16.32 -3.95 29.80
CA LYS A 97 17.24 -4.99 30.30
C LYS A 97 16.68 -6.40 30.19
N ASP A 98 15.37 -6.57 30.31
CA ASP A 98 14.71 -7.87 30.15
C ASP A 98 14.62 -8.23 28.65
N PRO A 99 15.27 -9.31 28.19
CA PRO A 99 15.22 -9.72 26.80
C PRO A 99 13.81 -10.06 26.30
N ILE A 100 12.94 -10.60 27.16
CA ILE A 100 11.57 -10.99 26.77
C ILE A 100 10.72 -9.74 26.54
N GLU A 101 10.74 -8.79 27.48
CA GLU A 101 10.03 -7.52 27.30
C GLU A 101 10.56 -6.73 26.11
N ARG A 102 11.89 -6.69 25.91
CA ARG A 102 12.47 -6.04 24.73
C ARG A 102 11.96 -6.67 23.44
N PHE A 103 11.98 -8.00 23.33
CA PHE A 103 11.43 -8.71 22.16
C PHE A 103 9.96 -8.38 21.94
N ARG A 104 9.14 -8.45 22.99
CA ARG A 104 7.70 -8.14 22.93
C ARG A 104 7.46 -6.72 22.43
N ARG A 105 8.19 -5.74 22.95
CA ARG A 105 8.08 -4.33 22.55
C ARG A 105 8.52 -4.10 21.12
N THR A 106 9.61 -4.74 20.68
CA THR A 106 10.03 -4.70 19.27
C THR A 106 8.97 -5.27 18.34
N CYS A 107 8.33 -6.40 18.69
CA CYS A 107 7.24 -6.97 17.87
C CYS A 107 6.03 -6.02 17.78
N ILE A 108 5.67 -5.36 18.89
CA ILE A 108 4.59 -4.37 18.90
C ILE A 108 4.92 -3.20 17.98
N VAL A 109 6.12 -2.62 18.12
CA VAL A 109 6.58 -1.52 17.27
C VAL A 109 6.54 -1.94 15.81
N ALA A 110 7.15 -3.08 15.45
CA ALA A 110 7.16 -3.58 14.07
C ALA A 110 5.75 -3.80 13.48
N THR A 111 4.81 -4.25 14.31
CA THR A 111 3.41 -4.46 13.87
C THR A 111 2.69 -3.14 13.66
N LEU A 112 2.87 -2.18 14.56
CA LEU A 112 2.31 -0.83 14.43
C LEU A 112 2.91 -0.06 13.26
N SER A 113 4.19 -0.29 12.92
CA SER A 113 4.81 0.33 11.73
C SER A 113 4.04 0.06 10.44
N ASN A 114 3.42 -1.13 10.33
CA ASN A 114 2.62 -1.51 9.16
C ASN A 114 1.27 -0.77 9.09
N THR A 115 0.83 -0.09 10.15
CA THR A 115 -0.38 0.74 10.13
C THR A 115 -0.09 2.21 9.78
N ILE A 116 1.18 2.60 9.74
CA ILE A 116 1.67 3.92 9.27
C ILE A 116 1.66 3.97 7.72
N ASP A 117 0.87 3.12 7.06
CA ASP A 117 0.62 3.14 5.63
C ASP A 117 -0.69 3.90 5.31
N PRO A 118 -0.61 5.17 4.85
CA PRO A 118 -1.75 5.93 4.32
C PRO A 118 -2.55 5.24 3.19
N GLY A 119 -2.06 4.14 2.61
CA GLY A 119 -2.72 3.34 1.58
C GLY A 119 -3.74 2.32 2.10
N VAL A 120 -3.80 2.06 3.41
CA VAL A 120 -4.70 1.07 4.00
C VAL A 120 -6.14 1.56 3.96
N ALA A 121 -7.02 0.77 3.32
CA ALA A 121 -8.45 1.07 3.27
C ALA A 121 -9.04 1.09 4.69
N GLY A 122 -9.56 2.25 5.11
CA GLY A 122 -10.21 2.43 6.42
C GLY A 122 -9.33 3.06 7.52
N HIS A 123 -8.11 3.49 7.20
CA HIS A 123 -7.26 4.21 8.16
C HIS A 123 -6.75 5.52 7.58
N ALA A 124 -7.08 6.64 8.24
CA ALA A 124 -6.52 7.95 7.96
C ALA A 124 -5.48 8.25 9.03
N PHE A 125 -4.22 7.96 8.73
CA PHE A 125 -3.11 8.16 9.65
C PHE A 125 -2.76 9.66 9.75
N LYS A 126 -2.66 10.22 10.96
CA LYS A 126 -2.23 11.59 11.21
C LYS A 126 -0.83 11.60 11.84
N GLU A 127 0.12 12.20 11.13
CA GLU A 127 1.54 12.31 11.53
C GLU A 127 1.77 12.90 12.94
N LYS A 128 0.83 13.72 13.44
CA LYS A 128 0.88 14.30 14.78
C LYS A 128 0.73 13.28 15.91
N GLU A 129 0.13 12.12 15.66
CA GLU A 129 -0.21 11.15 16.71
C GLU A 129 0.96 10.23 17.11
N LEU A 130 2.15 10.38 16.50
CA LEU A 130 3.33 9.57 16.81
C LEU A 130 4.44 10.32 17.58
N ILE A 131 4.29 11.62 17.79
CA ILE A 131 5.35 12.48 18.37
C ILE A 131 4.97 13.01 19.76
N GLU A 132 3.74 12.75 20.22
CA GLU A 132 3.28 12.96 21.60
C GLU A 132 3.15 11.62 22.33
#